data_AF-A0A0U2UDE2-F1
#
_entry.id   AF-A0A0U2UDE2-F1
#
_cell.length_a   1.000
_cell.length_b   1.000
_cell.length_c   1.000
_cell.angle_alpha   90.00
_cell.angle_beta   90.00
_cell.angle_gamma   90.00
#
_symmetry.space_group_name_H-M   'P 1'
#
loop_
_entity.id
_entity.type
_entity.pdbx_description
1 polymer ?
#
loop_
_entity_poly.entity_id
_entity_poly.type
_entity_poly.pdbx_seq_one_letter_code
_entity_poly.pdbx_strand_id
1 'polypeptide(L)'
;MQHLSVIFVVVSILYLVEGAKRTVPPPTGWKTCIAKGDPHYTTFDGYEFEFSGHCSYVLTSDCTSHRTNKRFVVKATNMVLGKTARVIQVNVEVAGYNIELCEGKTMKVDGVLIENPYFPYDVNQGHEVIIHLEGEYLILMADGIHVHWDGAWHVEVDIDPEPIHKGIETLCGMCGNANGINAYYDDLVTYAGLTIKDDSPIEIARFADSWVVPKSCVSI
;
A
#
# COMPACT_ATOMS: atom_id res chain seq x y z
N MET A 1 20.98 -32.87 -7.44
CA MET A 1 19.59 -32.38 -7.41
C MET A 1 19.22 -31.69 -6.09
N GLN A 2 19.65 -32.16 -4.91
CA GLN A 2 19.35 -31.50 -3.62
C GLN A 2 19.94 -30.08 -3.45
N HIS A 3 21.14 -29.80 -3.96
CA HIS A 3 21.77 -28.48 -3.81
C HIS A 3 21.01 -27.36 -4.53
N LEU A 4 20.49 -27.63 -5.74
CA LEU A 4 19.69 -26.67 -6.50
C LEU A 4 18.35 -26.40 -5.81
N SER A 5 17.71 -27.44 -5.26
CA SER A 5 16.46 -27.29 -4.50
C SER A 5 16.65 -26.46 -3.23
N VAL A 6 17.75 -26.65 -2.49
CA VAL A 6 18.03 -25.87 -1.26
C VAL A 6 18.35 -24.42 -1.61
N ILE A 7 19.16 -24.16 -2.64
CA ILE A 7 19.46 -22.80 -3.10
C ILE A 7 18.19 -22.09 -3.54
N PHE A 8 17.33 -22.75 -4.32
CA PHE A 8 16.07 -22.17 -4.78
C PHE A 8 15.13 -21.83 -3.62
N VAL A 9 15.05 -22.71 -2.61
CA VAL A 9 14.27 -22.46 -1.39
C VAL A 9 14.83 -21.29 -0.60
N VAL A 10 16.15 -21.21 -0.39
CA VAL A 10 16.78 -20.10 0.35
C VAL A 10 16.60 -18.78 -0.39
N VAL A 11 16.79 -18.75 -1.71
CA VAL A 11 16.57 -17.55 -2.53
C VAL A 11 15.10 -17.13 -2.51
N SER A 12 14.16 -18.08 -2.56
CA SER A 12 12.72 -17.78 -2.47
C SER A 12 12.34 -17.20 -1.11
N ILE A 13 12.90 -17.75 -0.02
CA ILE A 13 12.68 -17.23 1.35
C ILE A 13 13.30 -15.84 1.51
N LEU A 14 14.54 -15.62 1.03
CA LEU A 14 15.16 -14.31 1.08
C LEU A 14 14.39 -13.29 0.24
N TYR A 15 13.90 -13.68 -0.93
CA TYR A 15 13.05 -12.82 -1.75
C TYR A 15 11.82 -12.42 -0.95
N LEU A 16 11.09 -13.37 -0.35
CA LEU A 16 9.91 -13.10 0.52
C LEU A 16 10.18 -12.14 1.68
N VAL A 17 11.42 -12.06 2.17
CA VAL A 17 11.81 -11.19 3.29
C VAL A 17 12.28 -9.81 2.82
N GLU A 18 13.09 -9.78 1.75
CA GLU A 18 13.72 -8.55 1.24
C GLU A 18 12.77 -7.70 0.39
N GLY A 19 11.83 -8.32 -0.33
CA GLY A 19 11.01 -7.60 -1.31
C GLY A 19 11.61 -7.61 -2.71
N ALA A 20 10.78 -7.25 -3.69
CA ALA A 20 11.26 -6.75 -4.97
C ALA A 20 12.20 -5.55 -4.78
N LYS A 21 13.20 -5.40 -5.66
CA LYS A 21 14.20 -4.32 -5.55
C LYS A 21 13.90 -3.18 -6.50
N ARG A 22 13.90 -1.96 -5.96
CA ARG A 22 13.83 -0.73 -6.77
C ARG A 22 15.07 -0.59 -7.63
N THR A 23 14.87 -0.14 -8.87
CA THR A 23 15.94 0.33 -9.76
C THR A 23 16.24 1.81 -9.60
N VAL A 24 15.25 2.58 -9.14
CA VAL A 24 15.34 4.03 -8.91
C VAL A 24 14.90 4.32 -7.47
N PRO A 25 15.66 5.10 -6.69
CA PRO A 25 15.23 5.49 -5.35
C PRO A 25 14.02 6.43 -5.41
N PRO A 26 13.19 6.51 -4.34
CA PRO A 26 12.14 7.50 -4.26
C PRO A 26 12.70 8.93 -4.42
N PRO A 27 11.88 9.89 -4.89
CA PRO A 27 12.31 11.29 -4.95
C PRO A 27 12.81 11.79 -3.60
N THR A 28 13.77 12.71 -3.61
CA THR A 28 14.43 13.16 -2.37
C THR A 28 13.42 13.78 -1.40
N GLY A 29 13.41 13.25 -0.17
CA GLY A 29 12.52 13.72 0.89
C GLY A 29 11.14 13.08 0.92
N TRP A 30 10.76 12.31 -0.12
CA TRP A 30 9.51 11.56 -0.09
C TRP A 30 9.53 10.50 1.02
N LYS A 31 8.33 10.21 1.55
CA LYS A 31 8.13 9.21 2.59
C LYS A 31 7.59 7.93 1.96
N THR A 32 8.08 6.78 2.40
CA THR A 32 7.69 5.47 1.87
C THR A 32 7.01 4.66 2.95
N CYS A 33 5.79 4.19 2.67
CA CYS A 33 5.12 3.14 3.43
C CYS A 33 5.30 1.80 2.70
N ILE A 34 5.45 0.72 3.46
CA ILE A 34 5.68 -0.62 2.92
C ILE A 34 4.66 -1.60 3.52
N ALA A 35 4.12 -2.48 2.69
CA ALA A 35 3.40 -3.68 3.11
C ALA A 35 3.99 -4.89 2.38
N LYS A 36 4.59 -5.82 3.13
CA LYS A 36 5.33 -6.95 2.55
C LYS A 36 5.18 -8.25 3.33
N GLY A 37 5.18 -9.38 2.63
CA GLY A 37 5.23 -10.71 3.25
C GLY A 37 3.92 -11.07 3.96
N ASP A 38 4.03 -11.56 5.19
CA ASP A 38 2.94 -12.00 6.07
C ASP A 38 2.42 -10.92 7.02
N PRO A 39 1.67 -9.98 6.43
CA PRO A 39 2.21 -8.68 6.10
C PRO A 39 2.86 -7.97 7.29
N HIS A 40 4.15 -7.70 7.14
CA HIS A 40 4.89 -6.69 7.89
C HIS A 40 4.62 -5.32 7.25
N TYR A 41 4.26 -4.36 8.08
CA TYR A 41 3.99 -2.99 7.68
C TYR A 41 5.07 -2.05 8.21
N THR A 42 5.47 -1.09 7.39
CA THR A 42 6.30 0.04 7.78
C THR A 42 5.55 1.31 7.41
N THR A 43 5.25 2.17 8.38
CA THR A 43 4.54 3.45 8.16
C THR A 43 5.43 4.46 7.45
N PHE A 44 4.85 5.57 6.99
CA PHE A 44 5.62 6.66 6.36
C PHE A 44 6.71 7.25 7.28
N ASP A 45 6.52 7.17 8.59
CA ASP A 45 7.51 7.63 9.58
C ASP A 45 8.43 6.51 10.08
N GLY A 46 8.26 5.30 9.54
CA GLY A 46 9.12 4.15 9.78
C GLY A 46 8.73 3.33 11.01
N TYR A 47 7.53 3.50 11.55
CA TYR A 47 7.03 2.62 12.60
C TYR A 47 6.67 1.26 12.00
N GLU A 48 7.18 0.19 12.60
CA GLU A 48 7.00 -1.18 12.10
C GLU A 48 5.97 -1.94 12.94
N PHE A 49 5.06 -2.66 12.28
CA PHE A 49 4.09 -3.53 12.95
C PHE A 49 3.68 -4.72 12.07
N GLU A 50 3.12 -5.75 12.70
CA GLU A 50 2.70 -6.98 12.04
C GLU A 50 1.19 -7.16 12.17
N PHE A 51 0.51 -7.46 11.06
CA PHE A 51 -0.92 -7.70 11.09
C PHE A 51 -1.37 -8.67 9.98
N SER A 52 -1.84 -9.85 10.38
CA SER A 52 -2.37 -10.86 9.46
C SER A 52 -3.89 -10.75 9.26
N GLY A 53 -4.29 -10.03 8.22
CA GLY A 53 -5.68 -9.87 7.78
C GLY A 53 -6.04 -10.67 6.52
N HIS A 54 -7.35 -10.80 6.23
CA HIS A 54 -7.88 -11.49 5.03
C HIS A 54 -8.88 -10.63 4.23
N CYS A 55 -8.86 -9.32 4.43
CA CYS A 55 -9.74 -8.37 3.75
C CYS A 55 -8.94 -7.35 2.93
N SER A 56 -9.63 -6.42 2.29
CA SER A 56 -8.99 -5.20 1.81
C SER A 56 -8.89 -4.19 2.93
N TYR A 57 -7.72 -3.58 3.07
CA TYR A 57 -7.43 -2.57 4.07
C TYR A 57 -6.98 -1.27 3.40
N VAL A 58 -7.37 -0.13 3.97
CA VAL A 58 -6.88 1.18 3.52
C VAL A 58 -5.43 1.35 4.00
N LEU A 59 -4.48 1.28 3.07
CA LEU A 59 -3.07 1.56 3.37
C LEU A 59 -2.90 3.05 3.68
N THR A 60 -3.34 3.90 2.77
CA THR A 60 -3.29 5.35 2.95
C THR A 60 -4.43 6.02 2.20
N SER A 61 -4.85 7.17 2.69
CA SER A 61 -5.91 8.00 2.14
C SER A 61 -5.63 9.45 2.48
N ASP A 62 -6.00 10.36 1.58
CA ASP A 62 -6.21 11.75 1.96
C ASP A 62 -7.45 11.82 2.87
N CYS A 63 -7.28 12.42 4.05
CA CYS A 63 -8.28 12.52 5.10
C CYS A 63 -8.60 13.97 5.49
N THR A 64 -8.10 14.92 4.69
CA THR A 64 -8.28 16.37 4.88
C THR A 64 -9.75 16.77 4.89
N SER A 65 -10.57 16.16 4.02
CA SER A 65 -12.03 16.29 4.07
C SER A 65 -12.65 15.00 4.59
N HIS A 66 -13.25 15.07 5.79
CA HIS A 66 -13.73 13.88 6.51
C HIS A 66 -14.78 13.02 5.77
N ARG A 67 -15.39 13.44 4.64
CA ARG A 67 -16.60 12.76 4.13
C ARG A 67 -16.82 12.59 2.62
N THR A 68 -16.31 13.40 1.69
CA THR A 68 -16.82 13.31 0.30
C THR A 68 -15.86 13.60 -0.85
N ASN A 69 -14.67 14.13 -0.63
CA ASN A 69 -13.75 14.45 -1.73
C ASN A 69 -12.30 14.17 -1.32
N LYS A 70 -11.96 12.89 -1.22
CA LYS A 70 -10.60 12.45 -0.97
C LYS A 70 -9.83 12.52 -2.30
N ARG A 71 -8.64 13.11 -2.31
CA ARG A 71 -7.80 13.17 -3.53
C ARG A 71 -7.43 11.77 -4.01
N PHE A 72 -7.04 10.91 -3.07
CA PHE A 72 -6.73 9.52 -3.35
C PHE A 72 -7.07 8.59 -2.19
N VAL A 73 -7.22 7.30 -2.50
CA VAL A 73 -7.27 6.19 -1.55
C VAL A 73 -6.47 5.02 -2.12
N VAL A 74 -5.51 4.50 -1.36
CA VAL A 74 -4.76 3.28 -1.69
C VAL A 74 -5.17 2.16 -0.75
N LYS A 75 -5.55 1.02 -1.31
CA LYS A 75 -6.00 -0.17 -0.58
C LYS A 75 -5.19 -1.38 -1.00
N ALA A 76 -4.90 -2.26 -0.06
CA ALA A 76 -4.30 -3.56 -0.32
C ALA A 76 -5.24 -4.67 0.14
N THR A 77 -5.46 -5.67 -0.72
CA THR A 77 -6.24 -6.85 -0.41
C THR A 77 -5.32 -7.96 0.04
N ASN A 78 -5.51 -8.43 1.28
CA ASN A 78 -4.74 -9.52 1.83
C ASN A 78 -5.53 -10.82 1.71
N MET A 79 -4.84 -11.91 1.38
CA MET A 79 -5.38 -13.27 1.42
C MET A 79 -4.54 -14.14 2.33
N VAL A 80 -5.20 -14.87 3.23
CA VAL A 80 -4.56 -15.88 4.06
C VAL A 80 -4.40 -17.16 3.25
N LEU A 81 -3.15 -17.61 3.11
CA LEU A 81 -2.75 -18.84 2.43
C LEU A 81 -2.14 -19.79 3.47
N GLY A 82 -3.00 -20.59 4.11
CA GLY A 82 -2.57 -21.53 5.15
C GLY A 82 -2.17 -20.83 6.46
N LYS A 83 -0.86 -20.70 6.71
CA LYS A 83 -0.32 -20.06 7.93
C LYS A 83 0.18 -18.64 7.71
N THR A 84 0.25 -18.17 6.48
CA THR A 84 0.76 -16.84 6.12
C THR A 84 -0.33 -16.04 5.43
N ALA A 85 -0.25 -14.72 5.44
CA ALA A 85 -1.01 -13.85 4.55
C ALA A 85 -0.11 -13.26 3.48
N ARG A 86 -0.68 -12.74 2.40
CA ARG A 86 0.01 -11.88 1.45
C ARG A 86 -0.96 -10.90 0.80
N VAL A 87 -0.45 -9.77 0.33
CA VAL A 87 -1.21 -8.90 -0.57
C VAL A 87 -1.44 -9.65 -1.89
N ILE A 88 -2.63 -9.57 -2.47
CA ILE A 88 -2.98 -10.20 -3.76
C ILE A 88 -3.48 -9.18 -4.79
N GLN A 89 -3.82 -7.98 -4.35
CA GLN A 89 -4.33 -6.91 -5.22
C GLN A 89 -4.13 -5.56 -4.54
N VAL A 90 -3.74 -4.55 -5.32
CA VAL A 90 -3.71 -3.15 -4.89
C VAL A 90 -4.79 -2.39 -5.65
N ASN A 91 -5.56 -1.58 -4.95
CA ASN A 91 -6.59 -0.73 -5.55
C ASN A 91 -6.30 0.73 -5.22
N VAL A 92 -6.31 1.58 -6.24
CA VAL A 92 -6.04 3.01 -6.15
C VAL A 92 -7.24 3.76 -6.71
N GLU A 93 -7.91 4.51 -5.85
CA GLU A 93 -8.91 5.50 -6.26
C GLU A 93 -8.21 6.86 -6.34
N VAL A 94 -8.10 7.46 -7.52
CA VAL A 94 -7.41 8.75 -7.72
C VAL A 94 -7.91 9.42 -9.01
N ALA A 95 -7.95 10.76 -9.05
CA ALA A 95 -8.39 11.53 -10.22
C ALA A 95 -9.76 11.11 -10.81
N GLY A 96 -10.64 10.52 -9.98
CA GLY A 96 -11.96 10.00 -10.40
C GLY A 96 -11.96 8.59 -10.98
N TYR A 97 -10.83 7.88 -10.99
CA TYR A 97 -10.69 6.52 -11.51
C TYR A 97 -10.58 5.51 -10.39
N ASN A 98 -11.06 4.31 -10.66
CA ASN A 98 -10.81 3.13 -9.85
C ASN A 98 -9.83 2.20 -10.58
N ILE A 99 -8.59 2.16 -10.11
CA ILE A 99 -7.50 1.41 -10.74
C ILE A 99 -7.14 0.21 -9.88
N GLU A 100 -7.18 -0.98 -10.44
CA GLU A 100 -6.80 -2.23 -9.77
C GLU A 100 -5.49 -2.74 -10.38
N LEU A 101 -4.43 -2.83 -9.57
CA LEU A 101 -3.19 -3.51 -9.92
C LEU A 101 -3.32 -4.98 -9.48
N CYS A 102 -3.30 -5.88 -10.44
CA CYS A 102 -3.57 -7.31 -10.25
C CYS A 102 -2.27 -8.13 -10.27
N GLU A 103 -2.35 -9.38 -9.79
CA GLU A 103 -1.25 -10.34 -9.91
C GLU A 103 -0.76 -10.46 -11.37
N GLY A 104 0.52 -10.77 -11.54
CA GLY A 104 1.14 -10.85 -12.87
C GLY A 104 1.34 -9.49 -13.55
N LYS A 105 1.29 -8.39 -12.79
CA LYS A 105 1.53 -7.00 -13.26
C LYS A 105 0.56 -6.59 -14.37
N THR A 106 -0.68 -7.03 -14.24
CA THR A 106 -1.81 -6.59 -15.07
C THR A 106 -2.61 -5.53 -14.32
N MET A 107 -3.48 -4.80 -15.02
CA MET A 107 -4.33 -3.79 -14.36
C MET A 107 -5.72 -3.70 -14.95
N LYS A 108 -6.66 -3.22 -14.14
CA LYS A 108 -7.99 -2.79 -14.59
C LYS A 108 -8.19 -1.32 -14.27
N VAL A 109 -8.82 -0.60 -15.19
CA VAL A 109 -9.25 0.78 -15.01
C VAL A 109 -10.78 0.79 -15.15
N ASP A 110 -11.48 1.18 -14.09
CA ASP A 110 -12.95 1.16 -14.01
C ASP A 110 -13.56 -0.19 -14.42
N GLY A 111 -12.90 -1.28 -14.01
CA GLY A 111 -13.31 -2.65 -14.30
C GLY A 111 -12.90 -3.18 -15.68
N VAL A 112 -12.32 -2.36 -16.55
CA VAL A 112 -11.83 -2.76 -17.87
C VAL A 112 -10.37 -3.20 -17.77
N LEU A 113 -10.08 -4.45 -18.16
CA LEU A 113 -8.72 -4.96 -18.21
C LEU A 113 -7.89 -4.20 -19.26
N ILE A 114 -6.73 -3.72 -18.85
CA ILE A 114 -5.75 -3.07 -19.72
C ILE A 114 -4.54 -3.99 -19.86
N GLU A 115 -4.31 -4.48 -21.07
CA GLU A 115 -3.22 -5.43 -21.36
C GLU A 115 -1.87 -4.75 -21.60
N ASN A 116 -1.86 -3.45 -21.90
CA ASN A 116 -0.63 -2.68 -22.07
C ASN A 116 -0.26 -1.99 -20.75
N PRO A 117 0.84 -2.38 -20.09
CA PRO A 117 1.24 -1.77 -18.84
C PRO A 117 1.90 -0.41 -19.02
N TYR A 118 2.08 0.08 -20.25
CA TYR A 118 2.54 1.43 -20.55
C TYR A 118 1.35 2.33 -20.88
N PHE A 119 0.99 3.17 -19.93
CA PHE A 119 -0.19 4.02 -19.93
C PHE A 119 0.21 5.45 -19.55
N PRO A 120 -0.12 6.43 -20.41
CA PRO A 120 -0.74 7.63 -19.90
C PRO A 120 -2.19 7.68 -20.37
N TYR A 121 -3.09 8.04 -19.46
CA TYR A 121 -4.38 8.60 -19.82
C TYR A 121 -4.31 10.06 -19.42
N ASP A 122 -4.49 10.95 -20.38
CA ASP A 122 -4.74 12.35 -20.06
C ASP A 122 -6.16 12.40 -19.51
N VAL A 123 -6.22 12.43 -18.19
CA VAL A 123 -7.45 12.20 -17.47
C VAL A 123 -8.22 13.50 -17.39
N ASN A 124 -9.46 13.48 -17.90
CA ASN A 124 -10.43 14.58 -17.86
C ASN A 124 -10.17 15.55 -16.69
N GLN A 125 -9.96 16.82 -17.02
CA GLN A 125 -9.68 17.95 -16.11
C GLN A 125 -8.20 18.20 -15.74
N GLY A 126 -7.23 17.55 -16.38
CA GLY A 126 -5.81 17.92 -16.30
C GLY A 126 -5.04 17.28 -15.15
N HIS A 127 -5.55 16.18 -14.60
CA HIS A 127 -4.82 15.31 -13.68
C HIS A 127 -4.17 14.18 -14.47
N GLU A 128 -2.86 13.97 -14.28
CA GLU A 128 -2.11 12.94 -15.00
C GLU A 128 -2.02 11.66 -14.16
N VAL A 129 -2.40 10.53 -14.77
CA VAL A 129 -2.19 9.20 -14.20
C VAL A 129 -1.28 8.42 -15.14
N ILE A 130 -0.09 8.08 -14.65
CA ILE A 130 0.92 7.33 -15.40
C ILE A 130 1.05 5.95 -14.79
N ILE A 131 1.02 4.92 -15.62
CA ILE A 131 1.29 3.55 -15.20
C ILE A 131 2.35 2.95 -16.12
N HIS A 132 3.40 2.38 -15.55
CA HIS A 132 4.48 1.74 -16.31
C HIS A 132 5.16 0.63 -15.51
N LEU A 133 5.94 -0.18 -16.20
CA LEU A 133 6.84 -1.15 -15.57
C LEU A 133 8.21 -0.50 -15.37
N GLU A 134 8.76 -0.64 -14.16
CA GLU A 134 10.15 -0.31 -13.87
C GLU A 134 10.76 -1.38 -12.97
N GLY A 135 11.83 -2.02 -13.44
CA GLY A 135 12.45 -3.13 -12.74
C GLY A 135 11.44 -4.25 -12.44
N GLU A 136 11.28 -4.57 -11.15
CA GLU A 136 10.35 -5.58 -10.68
C GLU A 136 8.93 -5.06 -10.38
N TYR A 137 8.69 -3.75 -10.51
CA TYR A 137 7.43 -3.13 -10.12
C TYR A 137 6.55 -2.75 -11.32
N LEU A 138 5.24 -2.87 -11.13
CA LEU A 138 4.24 -2.05 -11.81
C LEU A 138 4.04 -0.79 -10.95
N ILE A 139 4.27 0.37 -11.53
CA ILE A 139 4.24 1.65 -10.83
C ILE A 139 3.08 2.49 -11.35
N LEU A 140 2.25 2.99 -10.44
CA LEU A 140 1.22 4.01 -10.69
C LEU A 140 1.67 5.32 -10.06
N MET A 141 1.69 6.40 -10.86
CA MET A 141 2.01 7.76 -10.41
C MET A 141 0.82 8.68 -10.66
N ALA A 142 0.35 9.37 -9.62
CA ALA A 142 -0.76 10.33 -9.69
C ALA A 142 -0.78 11.23 -8.45
N ASP A 143 -1.16 12.50 -8.58
CA ASP A 143 -1.53 13.39 -7.46
C ASP A 143 -0.58 13.40 -6.23
N GLY A 144 0.74 13.26 -6.45
CA GLY A 144 1.75 13.25 -5.39
C GLY A 144 1.97 11.90 -4.70
N ILE A 145 1.41 10.82 -5.25
CA ILE A 145 1.67 9.44 -4.81
C ILE A 145 2.32 8.61 -5.93
N HIS A 146 3.24 7.74 -5.53
CA HIS A 146 3.72 6.62 -6.36
C HIS A 146 3.40 5.31 -5.67
N VAL A 147 2.65 4.43 -6.34
CA VAL A 147 2.29 3.10 -5.83
C VAL A 147 3.06 2.05 -6.61
N HIS A 148 3.94 1.34 -5.93
CA HIS A 148 4.77 0.27 -6.47
C HIS A 148 4.20 -1.08 -6.04
N TRP A 149 3.92 -1.96 -7.00
CA TRP A 149 3.43 -3.32 -6.75
C TRP A 149 4.25 -4.33 -7.53
N ASP A 150 4.83 -5.32 -6.85
CA ASP A 150 5.66 -6.35 -7.49
C ASP A 150 4.86 -7.38 -8.30
N GLY A 151 3.52 -7.35 -8.18
CA GLY A 151 2.63 -8.32 -8.79
C GLY A 151 2.40 -9.56 -7.94
N ALA A 152 2.88 -9.59 -6.69
CA ALA A 152 2.88 -10.78 -5.85
C ALA A 152 2.58 -10.51 -4.38
N TRP A 153 3.42 -9.81 -3.61
CA TRP A 153 3.25 -9.67 -2.15
C TRP A 153 3.94 -8.44 -1.55
N HIS A 154 4.64 -7.63 -2.35
CA HIS A 154 5.34 -6.42 -1.89
C HIS A 154 4.73 -5.15 -2.50
N VAL A 155 4.08 -4.33 -1.64
CA VAL A 155 3.58 -2.99 -1.97
C VAL A 155 4.45 -1.94 -1.31
N GLU A 156 4.78 -0.89 -2.05
CA GLU A 156 5.34 0.32 -1.49
C GLU A 156 4.51 1.52 -1.98
N VAL A 157 4.24 2.46 -1.09
CA VAL A 157 3.57 3.72 -1.42
C VAL A 157 4.51 4.85 -1.05
N ASP A 158 4.93 5.63 -2.03
CA ASP A 158 5.67 6.87 -1.80
C ASP A 158 4.71 8.06 -1.84
N ILE A 159 4.94 9.04 -0.97
CA ILE A 159 4.18 10.28 -0.94
C ILE A 159 5.09 11.50 -0.85
N ASP A 160 4.71 12.55 -1.57
CA ASP A 160 5.26 13.89 -1.40
C ASP A 160 4.78 14.46 -0.05
N PRO A 161 5.67 14.71 0.93
CA PRO A 161 5.27 15.23 2.22
C PRO A 161 5.04 16.74 2.22
N GLU A 162 5.31 17.46 1.11
CA GLU A 162 5.18 18.91 1.05
C GLU A 162 3.78 19.43 1.45
N PRO A 163 2.66 18.85 0.97
CA PRO A 163 1.32 19.27 1.39
C PRO A 163 1.04 19.04 2.87
N ILE A 164 1.60 17.96 3.44
CA ILE A 164 1.45 17.57 4.85
C ILE A 164 2.23 18.56 5.74
N HIS A 165 3.48 18.84 5.39
CA HIS A 165 4.31 19.83 6.08
C HIS A 165 3.71 21.24 6.05
N LYS A 166 2.98 21.59 4.99
CA LYS A 166 2.25 22.86 4.88
C LYS A 166 0.90 22.87 5.62
N GLY A 167 0.46 21.73 6.16
CA GLY A 167 -0.84 21.58 6.81
C GLY A 167 -2.03 21.69 5.84
N ILE A 168 -1.78 21.50 4.54
CA ILE A 168 -2.80 21.51 3.48
C ILE A 168 -3.44 20.12 3.36
N GLU A 169 -2.67 19.08 3.69
CA GLU A 169 -3.11 17.69 3.66
C GLU A 169 -2.92 17.00 5.01
N THR A 170 -3.84 16.10 5.34
CA THR A 170 -3.68 15.11 6.41
C THR A 170 -3.89 13.71 5.85
N LEU A 171 -2.99 12.78 6.16
CA LEU A 171 -3.12 11.38 5.79
C LEU A 171 -3.67 10.54 6.92
N CYS A 172 -4.35 9.46 6.55
CA CYS A 172 -4.75 8.42 7.49
C CYS A 172 -4.82 7.04 6.80
N GLY A 173 -4.74 5.98 7.59
CA GLY A 173 -4.71 4.60 7.10
C GLY A 173 -3.68 3.77 7.86
N MET A 174 -3.43 2.55 7.38
CA MET A 174 -2.43 1.66 7.96
C MET A 174 -0.98 2.20 7.86
N CYS A 175 -0.71 3.13 6.96
CA CYS A 175 0.59 3.75 6.73
C CYS A 175 0.90 4.93 7.67
N GLY A 176 0.02 5.23 8.62
CA GLY A 176 0.20 6.38 9.53
C GLY A 176 -0.14 7.71 8.88
N ASN A 177 0.39 8.79 9.44
CA ASN A 177 0.01 10.18 9.09
C ASN A 177 1.15 10.98 8.40
N ALA A 178 2.37 10.42 8.34
CA ALA A 178 3.56 11.00 7.72
C ALA A 178 3.99 12.37 8.29
N ASN A 179 3.75 12.61 9.59
CA ASN A 179 4.08 13.87 10.26
C ASN A 179 5.53 13.92 10.79
N GLY A 180 6.30 12.84 10.67
CA GLY A 180 7.68 12.72 11.14
C GLY A 180 7.84 12.08 12.52
N ILE A 181 6.77 11.62 13.17
CA ILE A 181 6.80 11.02 14.50
C ILE A 181 6.71 9.49 14.38
N ASN A 182 7.86 8.84 14.48
CA ASN A 182 7.93 7.37 14.53
C ASN A 182 7.50 6.87 15.91
N ALA A 183 6.19 6.65 16.11
CA ALA A 183 5.65 6.08 17.32
C ALA A 183 4.26 5.45 17.12
N TYR A 184 4.02 4.30 17.77
CA TYR A 184 2.72 3.61 17.68
C TYR A 184 1.54 4.50 18.05
N TYR A 185 1.69 5.36 19.06
CA TYR A 185 0.60 6.19 19.56
C TYR A 185 0.26 7.36 18.63
N ASP A 186 1.11 7.62 17.63
CA ASP A 186 0.93 8.67 16.63
C ASP A 186 0.52 8.09 15.27
N ASP A 187 1.16 7.02 14.83
CA ASP A 187 0.90 6.38 13.54
C ASP A 187 -0.30 5.42 13.58
N LEU A 188 -0.50 4.68 14.68
CA LEU A 188 -1.54 3.66 14.78
C LEU A 188 -2.84 4.25 15.33
N VAL A 189 -3.41 5.16 14.54
CA VAL A 189 -4.70 5.81 14.82
C VAL A 189 -5.81 5.07 14.07
N THR A 190 -6.84 4.66 14.79
CA THR A 190 -8.00 3.96 14.21
C THR A 190 -8.81 4.88 13.28
N TYR A 191 -9.65 4.31 12.43
CA TYR A 191 -10.57 5.06 11.56
C TYR A 191 -11.44 6.09 12.32
N ALA A 192 -11.75 5.82 13.59
CA ALA A 192 -12.51 6.72 14.46
C ALA A 192 -11.67 7.86 15.08
N GLY A 193 -10.37 7.94 14.77
CA GLY A 193 -9.46 8.92 15.34
C GLY A 193 -8.95 8.57 16.74
N LEU A 194 -9.07 7.31 17.17
CA LEU A 194 -8.60 6.85 18.48
C LEU A 194 -7.20 6.23 18.37
N THR A 195 -6.29 6.69 19.21
CA THR A 195 -4.97 6.10 19.43
C THR A 195 -5.08 4.79 20.22
N ILE A 196 -4.30 3.78 19.84
CA ILE A 196 -4.20 2.52 20.57
C ILE A 196 -3.38 2.64 21.87
N LYS A 197 -3.60 1.74 22.83
CA LYS A 197 -3.00 1.84 24.18
C LYS A 197 -1.54 1.45 24.24
N ASP A 198 -1.16 0.46 23.44
CA ASP A 198 0.16 -0.12 23.33
C ASP A 198 0.29 -0.78 21.95
N ASP A 199 1.48 -1.28 21.62
CA ASP A 199 1.80 -2.01 20.40
C ASP A 199 1.62 -3.54 20.55
N SER A 200 0.77 -3.98 21.48
CA SER A 200 0.44 -5.39 21.57
C SER A 200 -0.32 -5.87 20.34
N PRO A 201 -0.21 -7.15 19.95
CA PRO A 201 -0.93 -7.70 18.80
C PRO A 201 -2.45 -7.50 18.85
N ILE A 202 -3.03 -7.42 20.06
CA ILE A 202 -4.47 -7.21 20.25
C ILE A 202 -4.86 -5.77 19.87
N GLU A 203 -4.06 -4.79 20.28
CA GLU A 203 -4.31 -3.38 19.98
C GLU A 203 -3.99 -3.05 18.52
N ILE A 204 -2.92 -3.62 17.95
CA ILE A 204 -2.61 -3.53 16.51
C ILE A 204 -3.76 -4.11 15.68
N ALA A 205 -4.29 -5.28 16.06
CA ALA A 205 -5.43 -5.87 15.37
C ALA A 205 -6.66 -4.97 15.40
N ARG A 206 -6.98 -4.35 16.54
CA ARG A 206 -8.09 -3.38 16.63
C ARG A 206 -7.88 -2.17 15.73
N PHE A 207 -6.65 -1.65 15.66
CA PHE A 207 -6.29 -0.59 14.74
C PHE A 207 -6.51 -1.01 13.28
N ALA A 208 -5.93 -2.13 12.87
CA ALA A 208 -6.01 -2.60 11.48
C ALA A 208 -7.45 -2.97 11.08
N ASP A 209 -8.21 -3.61 11.97
CA ASP A 209 -9.62 -3.95 11.75
C ASP A 209 -10.49 -2.71 11.55
N SER A 210 -10.12 -1.57 12.14
CA SER A 210 -10.82 -0.31 11.90
C SER A 210 -10.65 0.24 10.48
N TRP A 211 -9.60 -0.18 9.76
CA TRP A 211 -9.27 0.21 8.40
C TRP A 211 -9.76 -0.78 7.33
N VAL A 212 -10.54 -1.79 7.72
CA VAL A 212 -11.16 -2.75 6.79
C VAL A 212 -12.14 -2.03 5.85
N VAL A 213 -11.99 -2.31 4.55
CA VAL A 213 -12.98 -1.91 3.55
C VAL A 213 -14.22 -2.79 3.72
N PRO A 214 -15.43 -2.22 3.91
CA PRO A 214 -16.63 -3.02 4.15
C PRO A 214 -16.91 -4.05 3.05
N LYS A 215 -17.25 -5.29 3.45
CA LYS A 215 -17.58 -6.41 2.54
C LYS A 215 -16.45 -6.84 1.59
N SER A 216 -15.19 -6.53 1.93
CA SER A 216 -14.02 -6.88 1.12
C SER A 216 -13.30 -8.16 1.56
N CYS A 217 -13.74 -8.79 2.65
CA CYS A 217 -13.08 -9.98 3.18
C CYS A 217 -13.16 -11.14 2.20
N VAL A 218 -11.99 -11.70 1.89
CA VAL A 218 -11.82 -12.84 0.99
C VAL A 218 -12.22 -14.10 1.76
N SER A 219 -12.99 -14.98 1.12
CA SER A 219 -13.33 -16.27 1.74
C SER A 219 -12.07 -17.11 1.91
N ILE A 220 -11.87 -17.67 3.11
CA ILE A 220 -10.76 -18.55 3.47
C ILE A 220 -11.12 -20.00 3.10
#